data_AF-A0A949RYF0-F1
#
_entry.id   AF-A0A949RYF0-F1
#
_cell.length_a   1.000
_cell.length_b   1.000
_cell.length_c   1.000
_cell.angle_alpha   90.00
_cell.angle_beta   90.00
_cell.angle_gamma   90.00
#
_symmetry.space_group_name_H-M   'P 1'
#
loop_
_entity.id
_entity.type
_entity.pdbx_description
1 polymer ?
#
loop_
_entity_poly.entity_id
_entity_poly.type
_entity_poly.pdbx_seq_one_letter_code
_entity_poly.pdbx_strand_id
1 'polypeptide(L)'
;MERPLPGPAWQLFLGNLWNSLKQFNWDNGNAWVHSIPYRPALDVVSGALFLLGAALLTARYVRSRQWQDLVLLVSVPLTQMPSILSLAFPVENPSMNRAAGAIVPVFLFVGIGLDGLISAWGSEKKRAAAGWALAGVLFIASSLQNYNLVFRQYNDQYIRSSWNTSEMGAVMKSAMQRGVPAENVWIVPYPYWVDTRLPPIWAGVPGPDIAVPREELAKTLETPGPKVFMVKIDDLETLNLLQSLYPSGALQVYDSYIDDAYNFWTLSVP
;
A
#
# COMPACT_ATOMS: atom_id res chain seq x y z
N MET A 1 -5.44 10.94 -19.79
CA MET A 1 -4.74 11.77 -20.79
C MET A 1 -3.42 11.09 -21.13
N GLU A 2 -3.12 10.89 -22.41
CA GLU A 2 -1.81 10.40 -22.84
C GLU A 2 -0.77 11.52 -22.65
N ARG A 3 0.33 11.22 -21.96
CA ARG A 3 1.42 12.17 -21.73
C ARG A 3 2.55 11.86 -22.71
N PRO A 4 3.16 12.87 -23.36
CA PRO A 4 4.35 12.62 -24.19
C PRO A 4 5.46 12.01 -23.33
N LEU A 5 6.27 11.15 -23.94
CA LEU A 5 7.39 10.54 -23.25
C LEU A 5 8.37 11.62 -22.79
N PRO A 6 8.87 11.56 -21.54
CA PRO A 6 9.82 12.55 -21.02
C PRO A 6 11.21 12.46 -21.66
N GLY A 7 11.47 11.45 -22.49
CA GLY A 7 12.73 11.22 -23.18
C GLY A 7 12.65 10.06 -24.18
N PRO A 8 13.78 9.70 -24.82
CA PRO A 8 13.83 8.61 -25.78
C PRO A 8 13.41 7.27 -25.15
N ALA A 9 12.50 6.55 -25.82
CA ALA A 9 11.88 5.33 -25.28
C ALA A 9 12.90 4.26 -24.85
N TRP A 10 13.98 4.07 -25.61
CA TRP A 10 15.01 3.08 -25.29
C TRP A 10 15.82 3.44 -24.03
N GLN A 11 16.06 4.73 -23.77
CA GLN A 11 16.76 5.19 -22.56
C GLN A 11 15.87 4.99 -21.34
N LEU A 12 14.59 5.34 -21.45
CA LEU A 12 13.60 5.13 -20.40
C LEU A 12 13.43 3.64 -20.09
N PHE A 13 13.38 2.80 -21.12
CA PHE A 13 13.31 1.35 -20.95
C PHE A 13 14.51 0.79 -20.19
N LEU A 14 15.74 1.17 -20.58
CA LEU A 14 16.95 0.70 -19.90
C LEU A 14 17.05 1.22 -18.46
N GLY A 15 16.66 2.48 -18.23
CA GLY A 15 16.58 3.06 -16.88
C GLY A 15 15.57 2.32 -16.00
N ASN A 16 14.38 2.07 -16.52
CA ASN A 16 13.34 1.32 -15.81
C ASN A 16 13.71 -0.15 -15.59
N LEU A 17 14.40 -0.78 -16.55
CA LEU A 17 14.93 -2.13 -16.39
C LEU A 17 15.93 -2.18 -15.25
N TRP A 18 16.88 -1.25 -15.21
CA TRP A 18 17.86 -1.16 -14.12
C TRP A 18 17.21 -0.92 -12.76
N ASN A 19 16.28 0.04 -12.69
CA ASN A 19 15.53 0.35 -11.49
C ASN A 19 14.67 -0.82 -11.02
N SER A 20 14.08 -1.59 -11.94
CA SER A 20 13.32 -2.80 -11.61
C SER A 20 14.22 -3.93 -11.12
N LEU A 21 15.37 -4.16 -11.75
CA LEU A 21 16.29 -5.22 -11.33
C LEU A 21 16.90 -4.94 -9.94
N LYS A 22 17.28 -3.69 -9.66
CA LYS A 22 17.84 -3.33 -8.34
C LYS A 22 16.78 -3.31 -7.22
N GLN A 23 15.48 -3.38 -7.54
CA GLN A 23 14.41 -3.21 -6.56
C GLN A 23 14.47 -4.18 -5.38
N PHE A 24 14.95 -5.41 -5.63
CA PHE A 24 14.94 -6.47 -4.64
C PHE A 24 15.92 -6.24 -3.50
N ASN A 25 17.09 -5.65 -3.80
CA ASN A 25 18.19 -5.50 -2.85
C ASN A 25 18.55 -4.04 -2.54
N TRP A 26 17.96 -3.07 -3.24
CA TRP A 26 18.34 -1.66 -3.10
C TRP A 26 17.16 -0.72 -2.85
N ASP A 27 16.22 -0.60 -3.79
CA ASP A 27 15.20 0.45 -3.76
C ASP A 27 13.92 0.04 -4.51
N ASN A 28 12.83 -0.12 -3.78
CA ASN A 28 11.50 -0.52 -4.25
C ASN A 28 10.62 0.64 -4.77
N GLY A 29 11.15 1.85 -4.87
CA GLY A 29 10.45 3.02 -5.39
C GLY A 29 9.70 3.81 -4.32
N ASN A 30 8.83 4.70 -4.77
CA ASN A 30 8.19 5.73 -3.93
C ASN A 30 6.75 5.42 -3.51
N ALA A 31 6.22 4.27 -3.92
CA ALA A 31 4.79 3.99 -3.82
C ALA A 31 4.38 3.50 -2.43
N TRP A 32 4.07 4.45 -1.55
CA TRP A 32 3.81 4.23 -0.12
C TRP A 32 2.56 3.37 0.19
N VAL A 33 1.62 3.26 -0.75
CA VAL A 33 0.31 2.59 -0.55
C VAL A 33 0.43 1.07 -0.41
N HIS A 34 1.56 0.50 -0.82
CA HIS A 34 1.77 -0.96 -0.80
C HIS A 34 3.16 -1.36 -0.30
N SER A 35 3.98 -0.40 0.11
CA SER A 35 5.25 -0.65 0.77
C SER A 35 5.76 0.60 1.50
N ILE A 36 6.80 0.43 2.31
CA ILE A 36 7.60 1.57 2.76
C ILE A 36 8.47 2.01 1.59
N PRO A 37 8.49 3.30 1.20
CA PRO A 37 9.31 3.81 0.12
C PRO A 37 10.81 3.66 0.34
N TYR A 38 11.57 3.62 -0.77
CA TYR A 38 13.02 3.76 -0.81
C TYR A 38 13.80 2.73 -0.01
N ARG A 39 13.31 1.49 0.05
CA ARG A 39 14.00 0.36 0.70
C ARG A 39 14.08 -0.84 -0.22
N PRO A 40 14.97 -1.82 0.05
CA PRO A 40 14.95 -3.09 -0.64
C PRO A 40 13.58 -3.79 -0.50
N ALA A 41 13.08 -4.37 -1.58
CA ALA A 41 11.82 -5.11 -1.54
C ALA A 41 11.94 -6.40 -0.72
N LEU A 42 13.09 -7.07 -0.76
CA LEU A 42 13.38 -8.25 0.06
C LEU A 42 13.99 -7.85 1.41
N ASP A 43 13.74 -8.67 2.44
CA ASP A 43 14.51 -8.59 3.68
C ASP A 43 15.98 -9.01 3.46
N VAL A 44 16.84 -8.77 4.45
CA VAL A 44 18.27 -9.02 4.32
C VAL A 44 18.59 -10.48 4.00
N VAL A 45 17.86 -11.43 4.61
CA VAL A 45 18.10 -12.87 4.42
C VAL A 45 17.66 -13.29 3.02
N SER A 46 16.41 -12.98 2.66
CA SER A 46 15.87 -13.30 1.34
C SER A 46 16.67 -12.61 0.23
N GLY A 47 17.10 -11.36 0.45
CA GLY A 47 17.94 -10.62 -0.48
C GLY A 47 19.31 -11.25 -0.70
N ALA A 48 19.97 -11.74 0.36
CA ALA A 48 21.25 -12.43 0.24
C ALA A 48 21.10 -13.78 -0.49
N LEU A 49 20.07 -14.56 -0.14
CA LEU A 49 19.77 -15.84 -0.78
C LEU A 49 19.37 -15.66 -2.25
N PHE A 50 18.65 -14.59 -2.59
CA PHE A 50 18.31 -14.24 -3.96
C PHE A 50 19.57 -14.00 -4.80
N LEU A 51 20.52 -13.19 -4.31
CA LEU A 51 21.79 -12.94 -4.99
C LEU A 51 22.63 -14.22 -5.13
N LEU A 52 22.67 -15.06 -4.09
CA LEU A 52 23.33 -16.37 -4.15
C LEU A 52 22.69 -17.28 -5.21
N GLY A 53 21.35 -17.37 -5.22
CA GLY A 53 20.61 -18.14 -6.21
C GLY A 53 20.85 -17.65 -7.64
N ALA A 54 20.86 -16.33 -7.85
CA ALA A 54 21.19 -15.72 -9.12
C ALA A 54 22.62 -16.08 -9.57
N ALA A 55 23.60 -16.02 -8.66
CA ALA A 55 24.98 -16.39 -8.93
C ALA A 55 25.12 -17.89 -9.27
N LEU A 56 24.46 -18.78 -8.52
CA LEU A 56 24.47 -20.22 -8.75
C LEU A 56 23.82 -20.57 -10.09
N LEU A 57 22.66 -19.99 -10.41
CA LEU A 57 21.99 -20.18 -11.70
C LEU A 57 22.83 -19.68 -12.87
N THR A 58 23.43 -18.49 -12.73
CA THR A 58 24.31 -17.93 -13.77
C THR A 58 25.54 -18.82 -13.98
N ALA A 59 26.19 -19.26 -12.90
CA ALA A 59 27.35 -20.15 -12.98
C ALA A 59 26.98 -21.51 -13.61
N ARG A 60 25.81 -22.07 -13.26
CA ARG A 60 25.29 -23.30 -13.86
C ARG A 60 25.04 -23.10 -15.35
N TYR A 61 24.34 -22.04 -15.74
CA TYR A 61 24.05 -21.72 -17.13
C TYR A 61 25.32 -21.56 -17.97
N VAL A 62 26.33 -20.83 -17.47
CA VAL A 62 27.59 -20.61 -18.20
C VAL A 62 28.32 -21.93 -18.47
N ARG A 63 28.27 -22.88 -17.53
CA ARG A 63 28.94 -24.18 -17.63
C ARG A 63 28.16 -25.20 -18.46
N SER A 64 26.84 -25.31 -18.24
CA SER A 64 26.01 -26.38 -18.81
C SER A 64 25.18 -25.95 -20.00
N ARG A 65 24.99 -24.63 -20.20
CA ARG A 65 24.13 -24.02 -21.22
C ARG A 65 22.69 -24.58 -21.24
N GLN A 66 22.20 -25.00 -20.07
CA GLN A 66 20.83 -25.47 -19.91
C GLN A 66 19.84 -24.32 -20.14
N TRP A 67 18.90 -24.52 -21.06
CA TRP A 67 17.91 -23.49 -21.41
C TRP A 67 16.98 -23.16 -20.24
N GLN A 68 16.74 -24.11 -19.32
CA GLN A 68 15.92 -23.91 -18.13
C GLN A 68 16.49 -22.80 -17.23
N ASP A 69 17.82 -22.72 -17.09
CA ASP A 69 18.47 -21.68 -16.31
C ASP A 69 18.30 -20.30 -16.95
N LEU A 70 18.41 -20.24 -18.28
CA LEU A 70 18.16 -19.01 -19.02
C LEU A 70 16.72 -18.54 -18.85
N VAL A 71 15.75 -19.45 -18.92
CA VAL A 71 14.33 -19.13 -18.70
C VAL A 71 14.12 -18.57 -17.30
N LEU A 72 14.72 -19.17 -16.26
CA LEU A 72 14.64 -18.64 -14.90
C LEU A 72 15.28 -17.25 -14.79
N LEU A 73 16.48 -17.04 -15.34
CA LEU A 73 17.16 -15.74 -15.36
C LEU A 73 16.34 -14.65 -16.05
N VAL A 74 15.74 -14.96 -17.20
CA VAL A 74 14.93 -14.00 -17.98
C VAL A 74 13.54 -13.81 -17.37
N SER A 75 13.01 -14.79 -16.63
CA SER A 75 11.66 -14.69 -16.05
C SER A 75 11.51 -13.53 -15.06
N VAL A 76 12.58 -13.15 -14.34
CA VAL A 76 12.55 -12.01 -13.42
C VAL A 76 12.25 -10.70 -14.19
N PRO A 77 13.11 -10.21 -15.11
CA PRO A 77 12.79 -8.99 -15.85
C PRO A 77 11.53 -9.12 -16.72
N LEU A 78 11.23 -10.30 -17.25
CA LEU A 78 10.03 -10.52 -18.06
C LEU A 78 8.74 -10.31 -17.27
N THR A 79 8.67 -10.80 -16.03
CA THR A 79 7.52 -10.60 -15.16
C THR A 79 7.46 -9.20 -14.55
N GLN A 80 8.56 -8.43 -14.62
CA GLN A 80 8.60 -7.01 -14.27
C GLN A 80 8.16 -6.07 -15.42
N MET A 81 7.90 -6.60 -16.62
CA MET A 81 7.59 -5.79 -17.81
C MET A 81 6.45 -4.77 -17.63
N PRO A 82 5.35 -5.05 -16.90
CA PRO A 82 4.32 -4.03 -16.66
C PRO A 82 4.86 -2.79 -15.91
N SER A 83 5.85 -2.96 -15.04
CA SER A 83 6.55 -1.87 -14.37
C SER A 83 7.59 -1.21 -15.29
N ILE A 84 8.36 -2.02 -16.03
CA ILE A 84 9.44 -1.53 -16.90
C ILE A 84 8.91 -0.70 -18.07
N LEU A 85 7.80 -1.12 -18.67
CA LEU A 85 7.18 -0.48 -19.83
C LEU A 85 6.31 0.74 -19.46
N SER A 86 6.26 1.14 -18.19
CA SER A 86 5.61 2.39 -17.77
C SER A 86 6.48 3.61 -18.12
N LEU A 87 6.71 3.82 -19.42
CA LEU A 87 7.63 4.82 -19.95
C LEU A 87 7.08 6.25 -19.82
N ALA A 88 5.75 6.41 -19.80
CA ALA A 88 5.11 7.71 -19.61
C ALA A 88 5.21 8.23 -18.17
N PHE A 89 5.40 7.32 -17.19
CA PHE A 89 5.54 7.65 -15.77
C PHE A 89 6.77 6.95 -15.15
N PRO A 90 8.01 7.30 -15.57
CA PRO A 90 9.22 6.64 -15.05
C PRO A 90 9.39 6.78 -13.53
N VAL A 91 8.82 7.84 -12.94
CA VAL A 91 8.85 8.09 -11.49
C VAL A 91 8.05 7.04 -10.69
N GLU A 92 7.16 6.30 -11.34
CA GLU A 92 6.44 5.18 -10.73
C GLU A 92 7.19 3.85 -10.90
N ASN A 93 8.40 3.87 -11.47
CA ASN A 93 9.27 2.70 -11.59
C ASN A 93 10.41 2.75 -10.54
N PRO A 94 10.65 1.67 -9.78
CA PRO A 94 9.90 0.41 -9.81
C PRO A 94 8.55 0.51 -9.07
N SER A 95 7.57 -0.27 -9.53
CA SER A 95 6.25 -0.39 -8.92
C SER A 95 6.02 -1.85 -8.51
N MET A 96 6.00 -2.09 -7.20
CA MET A 96 5.88 -3.46 -6.67
C MET A 96 4.54 -4.10 -7.03
N ASN A 97 3.45 -3.33 -7.07
CA ASN A 97 2.14 -3.84 -7.50
C ASN A 97 2.11 -4.23 -8.99
N ARG A 98 2.81 -3.51 -9.88
CA ARG A 98 2.92 -3.87 -11.32
C ARG A 98 3.94 -4.99 -11.56
N ALA A 99 4.96 -5.08 -10.70
CA ALA A 99 6.00 -6.12 -10.75
C ALA A 99 5.65 -7.37 -9.92
N ALA A 100 4.42 -7.50 -9.41
CA ALA A 100 4.04 -8.59 -8.51
C ALA A 100 4.23 -10.00 -9.12
N GLY A 101 4.19 -10.13 -10.44
CA GLY A 101 4.50 -11.38 -11.14
C GLY A 101 5.91 -11.90 -10.85
N ALA A 102 6.85 -11.01 -10.52
CA ALA A 102 8.23 -11.38 -10.22
C ALA A 102 8.41 -12.07 -8.87
N ILE A 103 7.40 -12.08 -8.00
CA ILE A 103 7.43 -12.80 -6.71
C ILE A 103 7.82 -14.27 -6.93
N VAL A 104 7.18 -14.94 -7.89
CA VAL A 104 7.41 -16.38 -8.13
C VAL A 104 8.87 -16.67 -8.50
N PRO A 105 9.44 -16.10 -9.59
CA PRO A 105 10.82 -16.41 -9.95
C PRO A 105 11.84 -15.92 -8.91
N VAL A 106 11.60 -14.80 -8.24
CA VAL A 106 12.48 -14.31 -7.17
C VAL A 106 12.57 -15.31 -6.02
N PHE A 107 11.43 -15.85 -5.56
CA PHE A 107 11.46 -16.83 -4.47
C PHE A 107 11.98 -18.20 -4.92
N LEU A 108 11.91 -18.55 -6.21
CA LEU A 108 12.66 -19.70 -6.74
C LEU A 108 14.17 -19.50 -6.61
N PHE A 109 14.68 -18.29 -6.86
CA PHE A 109 16.10 -17.99 -6.71
C PHE A 109 16.52 -18.06 -5.24
N VAL A 110 15.69 -17.52 -4.33
CA VAL A 110 15.90 -17.66 -2.88
C VAL A 110 15.98 -19.13 -2.49
N GLY A 111 15.07 -19.97 -2.99
CA GLY A 111 15.07 -21.41 -2.76
C GLY A 111 16.33 -22.10 -3.27
N ILE A 112 16.79 -21.77 -4.47
CA ILE A 112 18.03 -22.30 -5.05
C ILE A 112 19.26 -21.84 -4.23
N GLY A 113 19.27 -20.59 -3.78
CA GLY A 113 20.32 -20.06 -2.91
C GLY A 113 20.38 -20.82 -1.58
N LEU A 114 19.22 -21.07 -0.97
CA LEU A 114 19.11 -21.82 0.28
C LEU A 114 19.52 -23.29 0.10
N ASP A 115 19.03 -23.94 -0.95
CA ASP A 115 19.38 -25.32 -1.27
C ASP A 115 20.89 -25.48 -1.51
N GLY A 116 21.49 -24.55 -2.28
CA GLY A 116 22.93 -24.52 -2.49
C GLY A 116 23.72 -24.33 -1.19
N LEU A 117 23.23 -23.48 -0.29
CA LEU A 117 23.84 -23.24 1.02
C LEU A 117 23.80 -24.49 1.91
N ILE A 118 22.64 -25.17 1.98
CA ILE A 118 22.47 -26.39 2.79
C ILE A 118 23.28 -27.55 2.20
N SER A 119 23.20 -27.75 0.88
CA SER A 119 23.88 -28.84 0.18
C SER A 119 25.40 -28.74 0.25
N ALA A 120 25.95 -27.53 0.40
CA ALA A 120 27.39 -27.32 0.58
C ALA A 120 27.97 -28.00 1.84
N TRP A 121 27.15 -28.30 2.84
CA TRP A 121 27.59 -28.96 4.08
C TRP A 121 27.73 -30.48 3.90
N GLY A 122 27.23 -31.05 2.80
CA GLY A 122 27.30 -32.48 2.49
C GLY A 122 26.20 -33.32 3.15
N SER A 123 26.18 -34.62 2.84
CA SER A 123 25.11 -35.56 3.23
C SER A 123 25.35 -36.27 4.57
N GLU A 124 26.48 -36.00 5.24
CA GLU A 124 26.75 -36.57 6.56
C GLU A 124 25.72 -36.06 7.58
N LYS A 125 25.07 -36.95 8.34
CA LYS A 125 23.94 -36.62 9.24
C LYS A 125 24.19 -35.39 10.12
N LYS A 126 25.39 -35.26 10.72
CA LYS A 126 25.73 -34.13 11.60
C LYS A 126 25.85 -32.81 10.82
N ARG A 127 26.43 -32.83 9.63
CA ARG A 127 26.60 -31.65 8.78
C ARG A 127 25.29 -31.23 8.14
N ALA A 128 24.48 -32.19 7.69
CA ALA A 128 23.13 -31.93 7.21
C ALA A 128 22.25 -31.31 8.31
N ALA A 129 22.29 -31.84 9.53
CA ALA A 129 21.57 -31.27 10.67
C ALA A 129 21.97 -29.81 10.94
N ALA A 130 23.26 -29.49 10.83
CA ALA A 130 23.74 -28.13 11.04
C ALA A 130 23.38 -27.18 9.88
N GLY A 131 23.34 -27.66 8.63
CA GLY A 131 22.79 -26.91 7.50
C GLY A 131 21.31 -26.58 7.67
N TRP A 132 20.50 -27.54 8.14
CA TRP A 132 19.09 -27.31 8.48
C TRP A 132 18.91 -26.39 9.69
N ALA A 133 19.78 -26.48 10.70
CA ALA A 133 19.77 -25.55 11.83
C ALA A 133 20.05 -24.11 11.36
N LEU A 134 21.03 -23.91 10.46
CA LEU A 134 21.28 -22.61 9.85
C LEU A 134 20.05 -22.11 9.07
N ALA A 135 19.41 -22.97 8.26
CA ALA A 135 18.18 -22.62 7.57
C ALA A 135 17.06 -22.18 8.52
N GLY A 136 16.90 -22.87 9.66
CA GLY A 136 15.96 -22.49 10.71
C GLY A 136 16.28 -21.13 11.34
N VAL A 137 17.55 -20.84 11.61
CA VAL A 137 17.99 -19.53 12.14
C VAL A 137 17.72 -18.42 11.13
N LEU A 138 18.07 -18.63 9.85
CA LEU A 138 17.80 -17.68 8.77
C LEU A 138 16.29 -17.42 8.60
N PHE A 139 15.47 -18.46 8.69
CA PHE A 139 14.01 -18.35 8.64
C PHE A 139 13.46 -17.52 9.79
N ILE A 140 13.92 -17.74 11.03
CA ILE A 140 13.49 -16.94 12.18
C ILE A 140 13.93 -15.49 12.01
N ALA A 141 15.17 -15.25 11.59
CA ALA A 141 15.69 -13.90 11.37
C ALA A 141 14.90 -13.14 10.29
N SER A 142 14.59 -13.80 9.17
CA SER A 142 13.74 -13.24 8.11
C SER A 142 12.32 -12.97 8.62
N SER A 143 11.75 -13.90 9.38
CA SER A 143 10.39 -13.79 9.93
C SER A 143 10.27 -12.60 10.89
N LEU A 144 11.25 -12.39 11.79
CA LEU A 144 11.29 -11.25 12.71
C LEU A 144 11.43 -9.91 11.98
N GLN A 145 12.28 -9.84 10.95
CA GLN A 145 12.43 -8.64 10.11
C GLN A 145 11.12 -8.30 9.39
N ASN A 146 10.50 -9.28 8.75
CA ASN A 146 9.25 -9.09 8.02
C ASN A 146 8.08 -8.76 8.96
N TYR A 147 8.03 -9.34 10.16
CA TYR A 147 7.02 -9.00 11.15
C TYR A 147 7.10 -7.52 11.57
N ASN A 148 8.31 -7.06 11.92
CA ASN A 148 8.54 -5.66 12.29
C ASN A 148 8.24 -4.71 11.12
N LEU A 149 8.60 -5.11 9.91
CA LEU A 149 8.33 -4.33 8.70
C LEU A 149 6.83 -4.16 8.44
N VAL A 150 6.08 -5.28 8.37
CA VAL A 150 4.67 -5.27 7.95
C VAL A 150 3.76 -4.74 9.04
N PHE A 151 3.89 -5.27 10.26
CA PHE A 151 2.92 -5.01 11.33
C PHE A 151 3.24 -3.79 12.18
N ARG A 152 4.45 -3.23 12.08
CA ARG A 152 4.81 -2.01 12.81
C ARG A 152 5.12 -0.88 11.84
N GLN A 153 6.24 -0.96 11.12
CA GLN A 153 6.71 0.17 10.32
C GLN A 153 5.73 0.56 9.21
N TYR A 154 5.25 -0.42 8.44
CA TYR A 154 4.31 -0.17 7.36
C TYR A 154 2.93 0.24 7.88
N ASN A 155 2.45 -0.41 8.95
CA ASN A 155 1.21 -0.02 9.61
C ASN A 155 1.26 1.44 10.08
N ASP A 156 2.31 1.83 10.79
CA ASP A 156 2.47 3.19 11.32
C ASP A 156 2.58 4.22 10.19
N GLN A 157 3.34 3.91 9.12
CA GLN A 157 3.41 4.77 7.94
C GLN A 157 2.05 4.91 7.27
N TYR A 158 1.34 3.80 7.05
CA TYR A 158 0.06 3.79 6.35
C TYR A 158 -1.00 4.59 7.09
N ILE A 159 -1.11 4.39 8.42
CA ILE A 159 -2.02 5.16 9.28
C ILE A 159 -1.72 6.67 9.19
N ARG A 160 -0.43 7.05 9.18
CA ARG A 160 -0.01 8.46 9.08
C ARG A 160 -0.02 9.07 7.67
N SER A 161 -0.23 8.25 6.63
CA SER A 161 -0.25 8.73 5.23
C SER A 161 -1.64 8.70 4.61
N SER A 162 -2.55 7.91 5.19
CA SER A 162 -3.93 7.79 4.75
C SER A 162 -4.85 8.58 5.67
N TRP A 163 -5.95 9.08 5.11
CA TRP A 163 -6.99 9.77 5.89
C TRP A 163 -7.87 8.77 6.65
N ASN A 164 -8.38 9.21 7.81
CA ASN A 164 -9.10 8.42 8.81
C ASN A 164 -10.55 8.05 8.43
N THR A 165 -10.72 7.49 7.23
CA THR A 165 -12.02 7.05 6.71
C THR A 165 -12.71 5.99 7.56
N SER A 166 -11.96 5.19 8.31
CA SER A 166 -12.50 4.22 9.25
C SER A 166 -13.16 4.88 10.47
N GLU A 167 -12.59 5.98 10.97
CA GLU A 167 -13.16 6.78 12.05
C GLU A 167 -14.45 7.49 11.60
N MET A 168 -14.45 8.06 10.38
CA MET A 168 -15.67 8.60 9.75
C MET A 168 -16.74 7.51 9.53
N GLY A 169 -16.32 6.31 9.15
CA GLY A 169 -17.22 5.16 9.06
C GLY A 169 -17.79 4.75 10.42
N ALA A 170 -17.01 4.86 11.49
CA ALA A 170 -17.49 4.64 12.85
C ALA A 170 -18.51 5.71 13.28
N VAL A 171 -18.30 6.98 12.91
CA VAL A 171 -19.28 8.06 13.12
C VAL A 171 -20.59 7.74 12.39
N MET A 172 -20.52 7.38 11.10
CA MET A 172 -21.69 6.99 10.32
C MET A 172 -22.42 5.80 10.94
N LYS A 173 -21.70 4.73 11.27
CA LYS A 173 -22.26 3.53 11.90
C LYS A 173 -22.94 3.86 13.23
N SER A 174 -22.31 4.71 14.05
CA SER A 174 -22.86 5.15 15.33
C SER A 174 -24.12 6.01 15.14
N ALA A 175 -24.15 6.89 14.13
CA ALA A 175 -25.32 7.68 13.78
C ALA A 175 -26.50 6.77 13.36
N MET A 176 -26.24 5.78 12.50
CA MET A 176 -27.24 4.81 12.07
C MET A 176 -27.80 3.99 13.23
N GLN A 177 -26.97 3.60 14.19
CA GLN A 177 -27.41 2.91 15.41
C GLN A 177 -28.32 3.79 16.29
N ARG A 178 -28.20 5.13 16.21
CA ARG A 178 -29.10 6.09 16.87
C ARG A 178 -30.36 6.41 16.06
N GLY A 179 -30.57 5.77 14.91
CA GLY A 179 -31.74 5.96 14.06
C GLY A 179 -31.57 7.03 12.97
N VAL A 180 -30.35 7.51 12.70
CA VAL A 180 -30.08 8.38 11.55
C VAL A 180 -30.12 7.54 10.27
N PRO A 181 -30.96 7.85 9.27
CA PRO A 181 -30.92 7.16 7.98
C PRO A 181 -29.54 7.26 7.33
N ALA A 182 -29.09 6.22 6.62
CA ALA A 182 -27.75 6.20 6.03
C ALA A 182 -27.58 7.31 4.96
N GLU A 183 -28.66 7.63 4.26
CA GLU A 183 -28.78 8.73 3.30
C GLU A 183 -28.71 10.13 3.93
N ASN A 184 -28.86 10.23 5.25
CA ASN A 184 -28.80 11.49 6.02
C ASN A 184 -27.46 11.70 6.74
N VAL A 185 -26.45 10.90 6.39
CA VAL A 185 -25.08 11.07 6.86
C VAL A 185 -24.23 11.54 5.70
N TRP A 186 -23.64 12.72 5.82
CA TRP A 186 -22.85 13.32 4.76
C TRP A 186 -21.47 13.74 5.20
N ILE A 187 -20.57 13.81 4.23
CA ILE A 187 -19.26 14.45 4.33
C ILE A 187 -19.26 15.62 3.37
N VAL A 188 -18.88 16.81 3.84
CA VAL A 188 -18.67 17.95 2.95
C VAL A 188 -17.28 17.81 2.32
N PRO A 189 -17.16 17.61 0.99
CA PRO A 189 -15.87 17.39 0.34
C PRO A 189 -14.95 18.61 0.53
N TYR A 190 -13.67 18.34 0.79
CA TYR A 190 -12.64 19.36 0.90
C TYR A 190 -11.37 18.94 0.13
N PRO A 191 -10.67 19.86 -0.55
CA PRO A 191 -9.45 19.53 -1.29
C PRO A 191 -8.42 18.75 -0.47
N TYR A 192 -7.95 17.63 -1.02
CA TYR A 192 -6.93 16.75 -0.43
C TYR A 192 -7.29 16.11 0.92
N TRP A 193 -8.57 16.09 1.33
CA TRP A 193 -8.96 15.62 2.67
C TRP A 193 -9.45 14.18 2.76
N VAL A 194 -10.46 13.75 2.01
CA VAL A 194 -10.93 12.35 2.15
C VAL A 194 -11.69 11.89 0.93
N ASP A 195 -11.60 10.59 0.62
CA ASP A 195 -12.50 9.94 -0.32
C ASP A 195 -13.80 9.58 0.39
N THR A 196 -14.86 10.33 0.09
CA THR A 196 -16.19 10.23 0.72
C THR A 196 -16.90 8.91 0.45
N ARG A 197 -16.39 8.09 -0.46
CA ARG A 197 -16.95 6.76 -0.78
C ARG A 197 -16.46 5.67 0.16
N LEU A 198 -15.39 5.92 0.92
CA LEU A 198 -14.78 4.91 1.80
C LEU A 198 -15.52 4.75 3.15
N PRO A 199 -15.99 5.81 3.84
CA PRO A 199 -16.71 5.67 5.11
C PRO A 199 -17.96 4.77 5.07
N PRO A 200 -18.79 4.79 4.00
CA PRO A 200 -19.91 3.85 3.86
C PRO A 200 -19.49 2.37 3.84
N ILE A 201 -18.33 2.06 3.26
CA ILE A 201 -17.77 0.70 3.25
C ILE A 201 -17.44 0.27 4.69
N TRP A 202 -16.79 1.14 5.45
CA TRP A 202 -16.48 0.90 6.87
C TRP A 202 -17.74 0.77 7.74
N ALA A 203 -18.79 1.51 7.42
CA ALA A 203 -20.07 1.46 8.11
C ALA A 203 -20.91 0.20 7.78
N GLY A 204 -20.53 -0.56 6.75
CA GLY A 204 -21.25 -1.76 6.31
C GLY A 204 -22.39 -1.49 5.31
N VAL A 205 -22.42 -0.31 4.70
CA VAL A 205 -23.40 0.11 3.68
C VAL A 205 -22.69 0.60 2.41
N PRO A 206 -21.99 -0.30 1.69
CA PRO A 206 -21.25 0.08 0.48
C PRO A 206 -22.20 0.50 -0.65
N GLY A 207 -21.77 1.45 -1.49
CA GLY A 207 -22.54 1.87 -2.68
C GLY A 207 -22.72 3.39 -2.81
N PRO A 208 -23.30 4.09 -1.83
CA PRO A 208 -23.54 5.52 -1.94
C PRO A 208 -22.24 6.32 -1.73
N ASP A 209 -22.03 7.33 -2.58
CA ASP A 209 -21.14 8.44 -2.22
C ASP A 209 -21.92 9.37 -1.31
N ILE A 210 -21.36 9.66 -0.12
CA ILE A 210 -21.98 10.54 0.88
C ILE A 210 -21.45 11.97 0.82
N ALA A 211 -20.79 12.33 -0.28
CA ALA A 211 -20.40 13.71 -0.56
C ALA A 211 -21.62 14.63 -0.70
N VAL A 212 -21.63 15.74 0.05
CA VAL A 212 -22.52 16.89 -0.20
C VAL A 212 -21.68 18.16 -0.39
N PRO A 213 -21.60 18.72 -1.60
CA PRO A 213 -20.89 19.98 -1.81
C PRO A 213 -21.48 21.11 -0.97
N ARG A 214 -20.64 22.07 -0.57
CA ARG A 214 -21.05 23.20 0.29
C ARG A 214 -22.24 23.97 -0.28
N GLU A 215 -22.27 24.14 -1.59
CA GLU A 215 -23.31 24.87 -2.33
C GLU A 215 -24.66 24.14 -2.29
N GLU A 216 -24.66 22.84 -2.03
CA GLU A 216 -25.86 22.01 -1.97
C GLU A 216 -26.38 21.79 -0.55
N LEU A 217 -25.66 22.28 0.47
CA LEU A 217 -26.06 22.10 1.87
C LEU A 217 -27.46 22.65 2.16
N ALA A 218 -27.87 23.75 1.54
CA ALA A 218 -29.21 24.30 1.71
C ALA A 218 -30.32 23.31 1.27
N LYS A 219 -30.06 22.45 0.28
CA LYS A 219 -31.01 21.43 -0.19
C LYS A 219 -31.27 20.36 0.87
N THR A 220 -30.31 20.12 1.77
CA THR A 220 -30.47 19.13 2.84
C THR A 220 -31.53 19.52 3.88
N LEU A 221 -32.00 20.78 3.87
CA LEU A 221 -33.17 21.20 4.66
C LEU A 221 -34.46 20.51 4.21
N GLU A 222 -34.55 20.13 2.93
CA GLU A 222 -35.71 19.43 2.37
C GLU A 222 -35.73 17.95 2.74
N THR A 223 -34.58 17.39 3.15
CA THR A 223 -34.46 16.01 3.62
C THR A 223 -35.01 15.89 5.03
N PRO A 224 -36.07 15.11 5.30
CA PRO A 224 -36.64 14.99 6.64
C PRO A 224 -35.78 14.12 7.57
N GLY A 225 -36.04 14.23 8.88
CA GLY A 225 -35.43 13.39 9.91
C GLY A 225 -34.04 13.86 10.38
N PRO A 226 -33.43 13.12 11.32
CA PRO A 226 -32.15 13.46 11.91
C PRO A 226 -31.02 13.36 10.87
N LYS A 227 -29.95 14.15 11.07
CA LYS A 227 -28.84 14.28 10.11
C LYS A 227 -27.50 14.30 10.82
N VAL A 228 -26.46 13.87 10.12
CA VAL A 228 -25.07 14.04 10.56
C VAL A 228 -24.23 14.56 9.41
N PHE A 229 -23.47 15.62 9.67
CA PHE A 229 -22.49 16.17 8.75
C PHE A 229 -21.10 16.01 9.33
N MET A 230 -20.14 15.59 8.50
CA MET A 230 -18.72 15.58 8.83
C MET A 230 -18.01 16.62 7.97
N VAL A 231 -17.19 17.48 8.60
CA VAL A 231 -16.55 18.63 7.94
C VAL A 231 -15.10 18.72 8.40
N LYS A 232 -14.19 19.03 7.48
CA LYS A 232 -12.77 19.24 7.80
C LYS A 232 -12.61 20.32 8.87
N ILE A 233 -11.70 20.11 9.82
CA ILE A 233 -11.50 21.02 10.95
C ILE A 233 -11.22 22.48 10.51
N ASP A 234 -10.49 22.65 9.41
CA ASP A 234 -10.09 23.95 8.86
C ASP A 234 -11.17 24.64 8.02
N ASP A 235 -12.27 23.97 7.70
CA ASP A 235 -13.32 24.52 6.83
C ASP A 235 -14.37 25.31 7.64
N LEU A 236 -13.93 26.45 8.17
CA LEU A 236 -14.77 27.33 8.97
C LEU A 236 -15.93 27.94 8.17
N GLU A 237 -15.77 28.11 6.86
CA GLU A 237 -16.84 28.63 5.99
C GLU A 237 -18.01 27.64 5.92
N THR A 238 -17.73 26.36 5.65
CA THR A 238 -18.74 25.30 5.68
C THR A 238 -19.36 25.18 7.07
N LEU A 239 -18.53 25.24 8.11
CA LEU A 239 -18.99 25.13 9.50
C LEU A 239 -20.00 26.24 9.86
N ASN A 240 -19.66 27.50 9.56
CA ASN A 240 -20.52 28.65 9.80
C ASN A 240 -21.82 28.57 9.01
N LEU A 241 -21.76 28.12 7.74
CA LEU A 241 -22.94 27.90 6.92
C LEU A 241 -23.85 26.83 7.54
N LEU A 242 -23.31 25.67 7.91
CA LEU A 242 -24.07 24.60 8.55
C LEU A 242 -24.71 25.05 9.87
N GLN A 243 -24.00 25.81 10.70
CA GLN A 243 -24.56 26.37 11.94
C GLN A 243 -25.67 27.39 11.67
N SER A 244 -25.59 28.15 10.57
CA SER A 244 -26.68 29.06 10.16
C SER A 244 -27.91 28.31 9.63
N LEU A 245 -27.71 27.19 8.92
CA LEU A 245 -28.79 26.36 8.38
C LEU A 245 -29.44 25.50 9.46
N TYR A 246 -28.65 25.04 10.44
CA TYR A 246 -29.09 24.20 11.55
C TYR A 246 -28.67 24.80 12.92
N PRO A 247 -29.31 25.89 13.38
CA PRO A 247 -28.92 26.57 14.63
C PRO A 247 -29.09 25.70 15.89
N SER A 248 -29.94 24.68 15.85
CA SER A 248 -30.14 23.71 16.92
C SER A 248 -29.23 22.48 16.84
N GLY A 249 -28.35 22.42 15.83
CA GLY A 249 -27.43 21.30 15.64
C GLY A 249 -26.36 21.24 16.73
N ALA A 250 -26.07 20.03 17.21
CA ALA A 250 -25.01 19.79 18.18
C ALA A 250 -23.69 19.61 17.43
N LEU A 251 -22.79 20.60 17.60
CA LEU A 251 -21.45 20.57 17.02
C LEU A 251 -20.45 19.95 18.00
N GLN A 252 -19.64 19.01 17.52
CA GLN A 252 -18.58 18.38 18.30
C GLN A 252 -17.33 18.18 17.43
N VAL A 253 -16.15 18.31 18.05
CA VAL A 253 -14.90 17.84 17.44
C VAL A 253 -14.86 16.32 17.60
N TYR A 254 -14.53 15.62 16.52
CA TYR A 254 -14.10 14.24 16.60
C TYR A 254 -12.57 14.21 16.76
N ASP A 255 -12.11 13.73 17.91
CA ASP A 255 -10.71 13.56 18.22
C ASP A 255 -10.21 12.22 17.64
N SER A 256 -9.32 12.30 16.65
CA SER A 256 -8.72 11.12 16.04
C SER A 256 -7.71 10.47 16.99
N TYR A 257 -7.66 9.13 17.02
CA TYR A 257 -6.60 8.44 17.76
C TYR A 257 -5.22 8.55 17.10
N ILE A 258 -5.15 9.07 15.86
CA ILE A 258 -3.92 9.14 15.05
C ILE A 258 -3.09 10.37 15.44
N ASP A 259 -3.62 11.56 15.20
CA ASP A 259 -3.01 12.88 15.45
C ASP A 259 -4.09 13.97 15.30
N ASP A 260 -3.87 15.15 15.89
CA ASP A 260 -4.78 16.29 15.80
C ASP A 260 -5.05 16.73 14.35
N ALA A 261 -4.10 16.50 13.43
CA ALA A 261 -4.27 16.79 12.01
C ALA A 261 -5.40 15.98 11.34
N TYR A 262 -5.87 14.91 11.98
CA TYR A 262 -6.96 14.04 11.51
C TYR A 262 -8.31 14.38 12.14
N ASN A 263 -8.35 15.34 13.05
CA ASN A 263 -9.59 15.77 13.68
C ASN A 263 -10.54 16.39 12.64
N PHE A 264 -11.84 16.25 12.90
CA PHE A 264 -12.87 16.82 12.05
C PHE A 264 -14.11 17.19 12.85
N TRP A 265 -14.89 18.11 12.32
CA TRP A 265 -16.16 18.49 12.92
C TRP A 265 -17.24 17.47 12.61
N THR A 266 -18.06 17.17 13.61
CA THR A 266 -19.32 16.45 13.45
C THR A 266 -20.46 17.36 13.89
N LEU A 267 -21.45 17.57 13.01
CA LEU A 267 -22.67 18.29 13.33
C LEU A 267 -23.83 17.31 13.30
N SER A 268 -24.46 17.08 14.45
CA SER A 268 -25.67 16.24 14.57
C SER A 268 -26.90 17.12 14.66
N VAL A 269 -27.86 16.91 13.76
CA VAL A 269 -29.15 17.61 13.74
C VAL A 269 -30.24 16.63 14.16
N PRO A 270 -31.08 16.95 15.16
CA PRO A 270 -32.17 16.09 15.62
C PRO A 270 -33.30 15.96 14.59
#